data_AF-A0A846SQ57-F1
#
_entry.id   AF-A0A846SQ57-F1
#
_cell.length_a   1.000
_cell.length_b   1.000
_cell.length_c   1.000
_cell.angle_alpha   90.00
_cell.angle_beta   90.00
_cell.angle_gamma   90.00
#
_symmetry.space_group_name_H-M   'P 1'
#
loop_
_entity.id
_entity.type
_entity.pdbx_description
1 polymer ?
#
loop_
_entity_poly.entity_id
_entity_poly.type
_entity_poly.pdbx_seq_one_letter_code
_entity_poly.pdbx_strand_id
1 'polypeptide(L)'
;MCIRLNDHELLPEWAGFIRGVVDCPALQPTAARDNLVRDAAYHALREALGELIINALLNLARDDSPRFLQLCDWHHDAIKGMAAQHPEFGAAVLDTLPFATNQGQLTLPDYFARQPITAEGKRPLYFYIHEADANQFNALCQAQSLLAINAGRPFDETLLRRYAQQNSETVELKPLDRLDDPALYGQLEPEREIAYIRLIQAVDRALGDMDVRVKTHVRQFQPATLSAVLIAGQRVTAFDEMERALEKPFLLDGLAELAGEVRDRLGQQPLTLFLNAAHPLVQQLGALAEPDATRYRPLLTGLYYGALLNAQHRLTPAMARHFHADLQALLAEFLALQ
;
A
#
# COMPACT_ATOMS: atom_id res chain seq x y z
N MET A 1 35.24 31.26 -4.51
CA MET A 1 35.52 30.76 -3.15
C MET A 1 34.44 29.73 -2.83
N CYS A 2 34.79 28.52 -2.40
CA CYS A 2 33.78 27.53 -2.00
C CYS A 2 33.31 27.85 -0.57
N ILE A 3 32.01 28.00 -0.37
CA ILE A 3 31.41 28.35 0.93
C ILE A 3 30.95 27.10 1.67
N ARG A 4 30.17 26.24 1.00
CA ARG A 4 29.62 25.00 1.58
C ARG A 4 29.70 23.87 0.54
N LEU A 5 30.12 22.70 0.99
CA LEU A 5 30.10 21.46 0.21
C LEU A 5 28.90 20.62 0.64
N ASN A 6 28.32 19.86 -0.30
CA ASN A 6 27.19 18.96 -0.05
C ASN A 6 26.00 19.67 0.63
N ASP A 7 25.65 20.86 0.15
CA ASP A 7 24.46 21.56 0.65
C ASP A 7 23.19 20.85 0.13
N HIS A 8 22.52 20.13 1.03
CA HIS A 8 21.26 19.43 0.75
C HIS A 8 20.02 20.32 0.88
N GLU A 9 20.18 21.56 1.34
CA GLU A 9 19.09 22.47 1.66
C GLU A 9 18.88 23.54 0.57
N LEU A 10 19.87 23.74 -0.30
CA LEU A 10 19.81 24.73 -1.39
C LEU A 10 18.82 24.33 -2.48
N LEU A 11 18.67 23.03 -2.73
CA LEU A 11 17.70 22.50 -3.68
C LEU A 11 16.35 22.22 -3.00
N PRO A 12 15.25 22.13 -3.76
CA PRO A 12 14.02 21.53 -3.27
C PRO A 12 14.27 20.11 -2.73
N GLU A 13 13.50 19.69 -1.71
CA GLU A 13 13.71 18.39 -1.04
C GLU A 13 13.62 17.20 -2.00
N TRP A 14 12.74 17.29 -3.00
CA TRP A 14 12.59 16.26 -4.04
C TRP A 14 13.82 16.18 -4.97
N ALA A 15 14.62 17.24 -5.10
CA ALA A 15 15.75 17.31 -6.03
C ALA A 15 17.06 16.82 -5.43
N GLY A 16 17.04 16.12 -4.28
CA GLY A 16 18.24 15.70 -3.55
C GLY A 16 19.18 14.75 -4.32
N PHE A 17 18.75 14.20 -5.46
CA PHE A 17 19.57 13.37 -6.35
C PHE A 17 20.43 14.19 -7.33
N ILE A 18 20.12 15.47 -7.53
CA ILE A 18 20.88 16.34 -8.42
C ILE A 18 22.23 16.68 -7.79
N ARG A 19 23.26 16.77 -8.64
CA ARG A 19 24.62 17.17 -8.28
C ARG A 19 25.05 18.28 -9.22
N GLY A 20 25.76 19.27 -8.69
CA GLY A 20 26.21 20.40 -9.48
C GLY A 20 27.05 21.38 -8.66
N VAL A 21 27.48 22.43 -9.34
CA VAL A 21 28.18 23.57 -8.75
C VAL A 21 27.35 24.81 -8.99
N VAL A 22 27.10 25.59 -7.95
CA VAL A 22 26.38 26.86 -8.03
C VAL A 22 27.36 27.98 -7.72
N ASP A 23 27.53 28.89 -8.68
CA ASP A 23 28.24 30.15 -8.48
C ASP A 23 27.21 31.28 -8.56
N CYS A 24 26.92 31.90 -7.41
CA CYS A 24 25.90 32.93 -7.30
C CYS A 24 26.42 34.10 -6.46
N PRO A 25 26.72 35.26 -7.07
CA PRO A 25 27.24 36.41 -6.35
C PRO A 25 26.19 37.10 -5.45
N ALA A 26 24.91 36.78 -5.62
CA ALA A 26 23.82 37.34 -4.82
C ALA A 26 23.68 36.68 -3.44
N LEU A 27 24.21 35.47 -3.25
CA LEU A 27 24.13 34.77 -1.97
C LEU A 27 25.10 35.35 -0.95
N GLN A 28 24.63 35.54 0.28
CA GLN A 28 25.45 36.03 1.37
C GLN A 28 25.92 34.88 2.27
N PRO A 29 27.23 34.72 2.52
CA PRO A 29 27.73 33.80 3.53
C PRO A 29 27.37 34.28 4.94
N THR A 30 27.27 33.33 5.88
CA THR A 30 27.28 33.62 7.32
C THR A 30 28.59 34.29 7.73
N ALA A 31 28.63 34.90 8.92
CA ALA A 31 29.85 35.52 9.45
C ALA A 31 31.03 34.54 9.55
N ALA A 32 30.76 33.27 9.86
CA ALA A 32 31.75 32.19 9.91
C ALA A 32 32.18 31.67 8.52
N ARG A 33 31.48 32.08 7.44
CA ARG A 33 31.70 31.68 6.04
C ARG A 33 31.64 30.18 5.78
N ASP A 34 30.88 29.46 6.60
CA ASP A 34 30.67 28.02 6.54
C ASP A 34 29.25 27.65 6.06
N ASN A 35 28.37 28.65 5.93
CA ASN A 35 26.99 28.47 5.52
C ASN A 35 26.45 29.72 4.80
N LEU A 36 25.22 29.62 4.29
CA LEU A 36 24.51 30.69 3.61
C LEU A 36 23.43 31.28 4.51
N VAL A 37 23.22 32.59 4.40
CA VAL A 37 22.07 33.26 5.02
C VAL A 37 20.81 32.87 4.25
N ARG A 38 19.78 32.41 4.96
CA ARG A 38 18.47 32.03 4.39
C ARG A 38 17.58 33.26 4.21
N ASP A 39 18.03 34.17 3.35
CA ASP A 39 17.30 35.39 3.01
C ASP A 39 16.44 35.23 1.75
N ALA A 40 15.82 36.33 1.30
CA ALA A 40 14.98 36.31 0.11
C ALA A 40 15.73 35.86 -1.16
N ALA A 41 17.02 36.17 -1.28
CA ALA A 41 17.82 35.77 -2.43
C ALA A 41 18.08 34.26 -2.42
N TYR A 42 18.35 33.67 -1.24
CA TYR A 42 18.46 32.22 -1.07
C TYR A 42 17.19 31.49 -1.52
N HIS A 43 16.02 31.94 -1.04
CA HIS A 43 14.75 31.32 -1.39
C HIS A 43 14.40 31.50 -2.87
N ALA A 44 14.62 32.69 -3.44
CA ALA A 44 14.42 32.93 -4.87
C ALA A 44 15.32 32.04 -5.74
N LEU A 45 16.58 31.84 -5.35
CA LEU A 45 17.49 30.94 -6.06
C LEU A 45 17.03 29.48 -5.96
N ARG A 46 16.59 29.02 -4.77
CA ARG A 46 16.07 27.66 -4.58
C ARG A 46 14.88 27.38 -5.49
N GLU A 47 13.93 28.31 -5.60
CA GLU A 47 12.79 28.20 -6.52
C GLU A 47 13.24 28.18 -7.99
N ALA A 48 14.13 29.10 -8.38
CA ALA A 48 14.64 29.16 -9.76
C ALA A 48 15.41 27.89 -10.17
N LEU A 49 16.19 27.30 -9.25
CA LEU A 49 16.85 26.01 -9.46
C LEU A 49 15.83 24.88 -9.58
N GLY A 50 14.78 24.89 -8.76
CA GLY A 50 13.65 23.97 -8.86
C GLY A 50 13.07 23.99 -10.26
N GLU A 51 12.61 25.16 -10.72
CA GLU A 51 12.05 25.38 -12.06
C GLU A 51 13.00 24.96 -13.19
N LEU A 52 14.30 25.25 -13.05
CA LEU A 52 15.30 24.82 -14.03
C LEU A 52 15.38 23.29 -14.12
N ILE A 53 15.39 22.60 -12.98
CA ILE A 53 15.41 21.14 -12.92
C ILE A 53 14.11 20.58 -13.49
N ILE A 54 12.95 21.19 -13.20
CA ILE A 54 11.67 20.78 -13.77
C ILE A 54 11.72 20.80 -15.30
N ASN A 55 12.11 21.93 -15.87
CA ASN A 55 12.20 22.10 -17.30
C ASN A 55 13.20 21.13 -17.94
N ALA A 56 14.33 20.87 -17.28
CA ALA A 56 15.31 19.89 -17.75
C ALA A 56 14.73 18.47 -17.78
N LEU A 57 14.00 18.06 -16.74
CA LEU A 57 13.35 16.74 -16.68
C LEU A 57 12.21 16.61 -17.69
N LEU A 58 11.42 17.65 -17.91
CA LEU A 58 10.38 17.68 -18.95
C LEU A 58 10.98 17.52 -20.35
N ASN A 59 12.05 18.26 -20.65
CA ASN A 59 12.77 18.11 -21.91
C ASN A 59 13.35 16.70 -22.04
N LEU A 60 13.92 16.13 -20.98
CA LEU A 60 14.44 14.77 -20.99
C LEU A 60 13.35 13.73 -21.27
N ALA A 61 12.19 13.84 -20.60
CA ALA A 61 11.06 12.93 -20.81
C ALA A 61 10.52 13.00 -22.25
N ARG A 62 10.52 14.19 -22.86
CA ARG A 62 10.07 14.42 -24.24
C ARG A 62 11.09 13.97 -25.29
N ASP A 63 12.35 14.31 -25.09
CA ASP A 63 13.39 14.23 -26.12
C ASP A 63 14.20 12.90 -26.04
N ASP A 64 14.29 12.26 -24.85
CA ASP A 64 15.01 11.00 -24.60
C ASP A 64 14.33 10.17 -23.49
N SER A 65 13.15 9.63 -23.81
CA SER A 65 12.35 8.79 -22.92
C SER A 65 13.11 7.59 -22.32
N PRO A 66 13.95 6.84 -23.07
CA PRO A 66 14.75 5.76 -22.49
C PRO A 66 15.68 6.23 -21.37
N ARG A 67 16.31 7.40 -21.52
CA ARG A 67 17.18 7.96 -20.48
C ARG A 67 16.39 8.49 -19.28
N PHE A 68 15.20 9.04 -19.51
CA PHE A 68 14.29 9.41 -18.41
C PHE A 68 13.87 8.18 -17.60
N LEU A 69 13.53 7.06 -18.26
CA LEU A 69 13.19 5.81 -17.57
C LEU A 69 14.37 5.25 -16.76
N GLN A 70 15.59 5.30 -17.32
CA GLN A 70 16.80 4.94 -16.56
C GLN A 70 16.99 5.82 -15.31
N LEU A 71 16.62 7.10 -15.38
CA LEU A 71 16.65 7.98 -14.20
C LEU A 71 15.60 7.54 -13.16
N CYS A 72 14.40 7.18 -13.61
CA CYS A 72 13.35 6.66 -12.75
C CYS A 72 13.75 5.38 -12.02
N ASP A 73 14.55 4.50 -12.63
CA ASP A 73 15.02 3.27 -11.97
C ASP A 73 15.74 3.53 -10.64
N TRP A 74 16.46 4.66 -10.53
CA TRP A 74 17.23 5.02 -9.34
C TRP A 74 16.57 6.09 -8.46
N HIS A 75 15.74 6.94 -9.07
CA HIS A 75 15.20 8.15 -8.43
C HIS A 75 13.67 8.26 -8.51
N HIS A 76 12.96 7.13 -8.65
CA HIS A 76 11.50 7.12 -8.75
C HIS A 76 10.81 7.90 -7.63
N ASP A 77 11.22 7.77 -6.36
CA ASP A 77 10.53 8.44 -5.24
C ASP A 77 10.66 9.96 -5.32
N ALA A 78 11.85 10.44 -5.68
CA ALA A 78 12.11 11.86 -5.89
C ALA A 78 11.27 12.41 -7.06
N ILE A 79 11.25 11.71 -8.19
CA ILE A 79 10.51 12.12 -9.39
C ILE A 79 8.99 12.05 -9.15
N LYS A 80 8.50 11.00 -8.48
CA LYS A 80 7.09 10.85 -8.12
C LYS A 80 6.65 11.87 -7.07
N GLY A 81 7.50 12.18 -6.09
CA GLY A 81 7.27 13.25 -5.13
C GLY A 81 7.15 14.61 -5.80
N MET A 82 8.04 14.89 -6.74
CA MET A 82 7.96 16.08 -7.58
C MET A 82 6.67 16.10 -8.42
N ALA A 83 6.32 14.99 -9.09
CA ALA A 83 5.07 14.87 -9.84
C ALA A 83 3.82 15.07 -8.95
N ALA A 84 3.88 14.64 -7.69
CA ALA A 84 2.81 14.86 -6.73
C ALA A 84 2.71 16.33 -6.30
N GLN A 85 3.82 17.03 -6.13
CA GLN A 85 3.86 18.42 -5.66
C GLN A 85 3.62 19.46 -6.77
N HIS A 86 4.07 19.20 -8.00
CA HIS A 86 4.02 20.14 -9.12
C HIS A 86 3.02 19.65 -10.19
N PRO A 87 1.81 20.24 -10.31
CA PRO A 87 0.76 19.74 -11.19
C PRO A 87 1.15 19.69 -12.68
N GLU A 88 1.86 20.70 -13.18
CA GLU A 88 2.29 20.77 -14.59
C GLU A 88 3.30 19.67 -14.93
N PHE A 89 4.30 19.48 -14.07
CA PHE A 89 5.26 18.40 -14.21
C PHE A 89 4.56 17.04 -14.12
N GLY A 90 3.72 16.84 -13.10
CA GLY A 90 2.96 15.62 -12.91
C GLY A 90 2.11 15.29 -14.13
N ALA A 91 1.36 16.25 -14.68
CA ALA A 91 0.55 16.04 -15.88
C ALA A 91 1.38 15.61 -17.10
N ALA A 92 2.61 16.10 -17.22
CA ALA A 92 3.48 15.78 -18.35
C ALA A 92 4.15 14.40 -18.24
N VAL A 93 4.43 13.90 -17.04
CA VAL A 93 5.19 12.65 -16.84
C VAL A 93 4.36 11.48 -16.30
N LEU A 94 3.15 11.70 -15.79
CA LEU A 94 2.38 10.66 -15.10
C LEU A 94 2.16 9.39 -15.94
N ASP A 95 1.96 9.55 -17.26
CA ASP A 95 1.81 8.43 -18.20
C ASP A 95 3.12 7.68 -18.48
N THR A 96 4.28 8.25 -18.16
CA THR A 96 5.59 7.63 -18.36
C THR A 96 6.19 7.07 -17.08
N LEU A 97 5.63 7.42 -15.90
CA LEU A 97 6.12 6.92 -14.62
C LEU A 97 5.84 5.42 -14.47
N PRO A 98 6.86 4.60 -14.15
CA PRO A 98 6.66 3.20 -13.84
C PRO A 98 6.05 3.02 -12.45
N PHE A 99 5.10 2.10 -12.34
CA PHE A 99 4.51 1.62 -11.10
C PHE A 99 4.77 0.13 -10.93
N ALA A 100 5.09 -0.28 -9.70
CA ALA A 100 5.27 -1.69 -9.38
C ALA A 100 3.92 -2.40 -9.47
N THR A 101 3.87 -3.53 -10.19
CA THR A 101 2.67 -4.36 -10.33
C THR A 101 2.99 -5.82 -10.07
N ASN A 102 1.96 -6.67 -9.99
CA ASN A 102 2.09 -8.12 -9.98
C ASN A 102 2.74 -8.72 -11.25
N GLN A 103 3.00 -7.92 -12.30
CA GLN A 103 3.71 -8.33 -13.52
C GLN A 103 4.96 -7.47 -13.79
N GLY A 104 5.56 -6.88 -12.76
CA GLY A 104 6.74 -6.02 -12.88
C GLY A 104 6.39 -4.53 -12.96
N GLN A 105 7.33 -3.72 -13.42
CA GLN A 105 7.14 -2.27 -13.57
C GLN A 105 6.32 -1.98 -14.82
N LEU A 106 5.19 -1.29 -14.68
CA LEU A 106 4.33 -0.88 -15.80
C LEU A 106 3.99 0.61 -15.69
N THR A 107 3.88 1.28 -16.83
CA THR A 107 3.26 2.60 -16.91
C THR A 107 1.74 2.48 -16.80
N LEU A 108 1.03 3.56 -16.49
CA LEU A 108 -0.44 3.54 -16.48
C LEU A 108 -1.04 3.18 -17.85
N PRO A 109 -0.56 3.71 -18.98
CA PRO A 109 -0.99 3.26 -20.30
C PRO A 109 -0.79 1.75 -20.52
N ASP A 110 0.38 1.19 -20.16
CA ASP A 110 0.66 -0.24 -20.30
C ASP A 110 -0.21 -1.10 -19.39
N TYR A 111 -0.48 -0.62 -18.17
CA TYR A 111 -1.41 -1.24 -17.23
C TYR A 111 -2.81 -1.33 -17.86
N PHE A 112 -3.36 -0.22 -18.33
CA PHE A 112 -4.71 -0.19 -18.90
C PHE A 112 -4.83 -0.93 -20.24
N ALA A 113 -3.75 -1.06 -21.01
CA ALA A 113 -3.74 -1.86 -22.24
C ALA A 113 -3.90 -3.36 -21.95
N ARG A 114 -3.48 -3.82 -20.76
CA ARG A 114 -3.52 -5.22 -20.33
C ARG A 114 -4.68 -5.52 -19.38
N GLN A 115 -5.27 -4.49 -18.79
CA GLN A 115 -6.35 -4.61 -17.81
C GLN A 115 -7.70 -4.82 -18.51
N PRO A 116 -8.50 -5.82 -18.12
CA PRO A 116 -9.84 -6.00 -18.69
C PRO A 116 -10.75 -4.82 -18.35
N ILE A 117 -11.63 -4.48 -19.29
CA ILE A 117 -12.67 -3.47 -19.12
C ILE A 117 -13.82 -4.09 -18.30
N THR A 118 -14.36 -3.35 -17.33
CA THR A 118 -15.51 -3.82 -16.56
C THR A 118 -16.78 -3.84 -17.41
N ALA A 119 -17.82 -4.56 -16.94
CA ALA A 119 -19.13 -4.58 -17.60
C ALA A 119 -19.77 -3.19 -17.74
N GLU A 120 -19.35 -2.23 -16.90
CA GLU A 120 -19.83 -0.85 -16.86
C GLU A 120 -19.08 0.07 -17.85
N GLY A 121 -18.14 -0.50 -18.63
CA GLY A 121 -17.37 0.23 -19.63
C GLY A 121 -16.21 1.05 -19.07
N LYS A 122 -15.99 1.04 -17.74
CA LYS A 122 -14.85 1.67 -17.08
C LYS A 122 -13.67 0.71 -16.96
N ARG A 123 -12.46 1.28 -16.89
CA ARG A 123 -11.23 0.54 -16.64
C ARG A 123 -10.92 0.57 -15.15
N PRO A 124 -10.89 -0.59 -14.47
CA PRO A 124 -10.63 -0.63 -13.04
C PRO A 124 -9.13 -0.42 -12.79
N LEU A 125 -8.80 0.48 -11.87
CA LEU A 125 -7.46 0.73 -11.38
C LEU A 125 -7.34 0.09 -9.99
N TYR A 126 -6.93 -1.18 -9.97
CA TYR A 126 -6.70 -1.92 -8.74
C TYR A 126 -5.35 -1.53 -8.14
N PHE A 127 -5.34 -1.19 -6.85
CA PHE A 127 -4.11 -0.90 -6.12
C PHE A 127 -4.23 -1.25 -4.64
N TYR A 128 -3.10 -1.37 -3.95
CA TYR A 128 -3.03 -1.54 -2.49
C TYR A 128 -1.90 -0.68 -1.93
N ILE A 129 -2.06 -0.19 -0.70
CA ILE A 129 -1.23 0.90 -0.14
C ILE A 129 -0.11 0.43 0.79
N HIS A 130 0.00 -0.87 1.05
CA HIS A 130 1.04 -1.43 1.90
C HIS A 130 1.90 -2.40 1.10
N GLU A 131 3.17 -2.05 0.90
CA GLU A 131 4.09 -2.84 0.06
C GLU A 131 4.18 -4.30 0.52
N ALA A 132 4.14 -4.51 1.83
CA ALA A 132 4.24 -5.82 2.47
C ALA A 132 3.04 -6.75 2.21
N ASP A 133 1.95 -6.26 1.62
CA ASP A 133 0.76 -7.06 1.26
C ASP A 133 0.82 -7.65 -0.14
N ALA A 134 1.96 -7.48 -0.83
CA ALA A 134 2.17 -8.02 -2.16
C ALA A 134 1.84 -9.52 -2.24
N ASN A 135 2.16 -10.31 -1.22
CA ASN A 135 1.87 -11.76 -1.21
C ASN A 135 0.36 -12.04 -1.33
N GLN A 136 -0.47 -11.29 -0.62
CA GLN A 136 -1.92 -11.45 -0.66
C GLN A 136 -2.51 -10.99 -2.00
N PHE A 137 -2.27 -9.74 -2.37
CA PHE A 137 -2.96 -9.12 -3.50
C PHE A 137 -2.40 -9.57 -4.85
N ASN A 138 -1.09 -9.85 -4.96
CA ASN A 138 -0.55 -10.38 -6.20
C ASN A 138 -1.07 -11.78 -6.47
N ALA A 139 -1.18 -12.63 -5.45
CA ALA A 139 -1.74 -13.98 -5.59
C ALA A 139 -3.21 -13.94 -6.02
N LEU A 140 -4.03 -13.09 -5.40
CA LEU A 140 -5.44 -12.89 -5.76
C LEU A 140 -5.59 -12.40 -7.21
N CYS A 141 -4.87 -11.34 -7.59
CA CYS A 141 -4.96 -10.77 -8.93
C CYS A 141 -4.42 -11.72 -9.99
N GLN A 142 -3.30 -12.40 -9.74
CA GLN A 142 -2.71 -13.36 -10.68
C GLN A 142 -3.67 -14.53 -10.95
N ALA A 143 -4.34 -15.05 -9.94
CA ALA A 143 -5.29 -16.15 -10.11
C ALA A 143 -6.51 -15.78 -10.97
N GLN A 144 -6.80 -14.48 -11.10
CA GLN A 144 -7.90 -13.96 -11.91
C GLN A 144 -7.43 -13.25 -13.18
N SER A 145 -6.13 -13.34 -13.50
CA SER A 145 -5.52 -12.62 -14.64
C SER A 145 -5.75 -11.10 -14.61
N LEU A 146 -5.81 -10.52 -13.41
CA LEU A 146 -5.93 -9.08 -13.17
C LEU A 146 -4.55 -8.46 -12.87
N LEU A 147 -4.41 -7.17 -13.16
CA LEU A 147 -3.28 -6.38 -12.70
C LEU A 147 -3.65 -5.54 -11.48
N ALA A 148 -2.73 -5.47 -10.52
CA ALA A 148 -2.81 -4.57 -9.39
C ALA A 148 -1.49 -3.80 -9.24
N ILE A 149 -1.61 -2.53 -8.87
CA ILE A 149 -0.49 -1.66 -8.57
C ILE A 149 -0.17 -1.75 -7.07
N ASN A 150 1.09 -2.03 -6.76
CA ASN A 150 1.64 -1.84 -5.43
C ASN A 150 1.91 -0.35 -5.22
N ALA A 151 1.03 0.31 -4.48
CA ALA A 151 1.13 1.73 -4.13
C ALA A 151 1.70 1.93 -2.72
N GLY A 152 2.54 0.99 -2.25
CA GLY A 152 3.14 1.06 -0.91
C GLY A 152 4.29 2.04 -0.76
N ARG A 153 4.77 2.62 -1.85
CA ARG A 153 5.83 3.63 -1.83
C ARG A 153 5.25 5.03 -1.68
N PRO A 154 6.05 6.00 -1.19
CA PRO A 154 5.62 7.39 -1.09
C PRO A 154 5.07 7.90 -2.42
N PHE A 155 4.01 8.70 -2.35
CA PHE A 155 3.35 9.38 -3.48
C PHE A 155 2.61 8.50 -4.49
N ASP A 156 2.80 7.18 -4.51
CA ASP A 156 2.14 6.30 -5.49
C ASP A 156 0.61 6.44 -5.42
N GLU A 157 0.01 6.27 -4.25
CA GLU A 157 -1.44 6.44 -4.07
C GLU A 157 -1.91 7.83 -4.50
N THR A 158 -1.16 8.88 -4.13
CA THR A 158 -1.49 10.27 -4.50
C THR A 158 -1.53 10.45 -6.02
N LEU A 159 -0.57 9.88 -6.74
CA LEU A 159 -0.49 9.94 -8.19
C LEU A 159 -1.61 9.11 -8.86
N LEU A 160 -1.89 7.90 -8.37
CA LEU A 160 -2.97 7.05 -8.89
C LEU A 160 -4.34 7.73 -8.74
N ARG A 161 -4.58 8.35 -7.58
CA ARG A 161 -5.83 9.08 -7.32
C ARG A 161 -5.96 10.31 -8.21
N ARG A 162 -4.86 11.06 -8.41
CA ARG A 162 -4.83 12.18 -9.36
C ARG A 162 -5.17 11.71 -10.77
N TYR A 163 -4.56 10.61 -11.23
CA TYR A 163 -4.83 10.04 -12.54
C TYR A 163 -6.32 9.70 -12.71
N ALA A 164 -6.91 9.01 -11.73
CA ALA A 164 -8.31 8.64 -11.79
C ALA A 164 -9.26 9.84 -11.68
N GLN A 165 -8.90 10.89 -10.94
CA GLN A 165 -9.67 12.15 -10.92
C GLN A 165 -9.67 12.82 -12.30
N GLN A 166 -8.51 12.88 -12.97
CA GLN A 166 -8.36 13.43 -14.32
C GLN A 166 -9.10 12.59 -15.38
N ASN A 167 -9.26 11.29 -15.14
CA ASN A 167 -9.87 10.33 -16.07
C ASN A 167 -11.16 9.70 -15.52
N SER A 168 -11.92 10.43 -14.69
CA SER A 168 -13.07 9.89 -13.93
C SER A 168 -14.22 9.30 -14.77
N GLU A 169 -14.30 9.71 -16.03
CA GLU A 169 -15.25 9.16 -17.01
C GLU A 169 -14.88 7.74 -17.44
N THR A 170 -13.59 7.40 -17.50
CA THR A 170 -13.10 6.12 -18.05
C THR A 170 -12.41 5.21 -17.04
N VAL A 171 -12.00 5.74 -15.88
CA VAL A 171 -11.22 5.03 -14.86
C VAL A 171 -11.98 4.97 -13.55
N GLU A 172 -11.95 3.81 -12.90
CA GLU A 172 -12.53 3.59 -11.58
C GLU A 172 -11.45 3.13 -10.59
N LEU A 173 -11.31 3.83 -9.46
CA LEU A 173 -10.38 3.41 -8.39
C LEU A 173 -10.93 2.22 -7.61
N LYS A 174 -10.10 1.20 -7.44
CA LYS A 174 -10.43 -0.02 -6.70
C LYS A 174 -9.33 -0.34 -5.66
N PRO A 175 -9.36 0.27 -4.45
CA PRO A 175 -8.38 0.02 -3.40
C PRO A 175 -8.59 -1.36 -2.77
N LEU A 176 -7.77 -2.34 -3.16
CA LEU A 176 -7.91 -3.76 -2.82
C LEU A 176 -7.87 -4.05 -1.32
N ASP A 177 -7.13 -3.24 -0.57
CA ASP A 177 -7.00 -3.31 0.89
C ASP A 177 -8.31 -3.03 1.64
N ARG A 178 -9.32 -2.47 0.96
CA ARG A 178 -10.61 -2.04 1.51
C ARG A 178 -11.81 -2.47 0.65
N LEU A 179 -11.55 -3.22 -0.41
CA LEU A 179 -12.56 -3.56 -1.42
C LEU A 179 -13.16 -4.93 -1.10
N ASP A 180 -14.44 -4.96 -0.76
CA ASP A 180 -15.27 -6.18 -0.77
C ASP A 180 -16.02 -6.24 -2.11
N ASP A 181 -15.32 -6.64 -3.17
CA ASP A 181 -15.88 -6.78 -4.51
C ASP A 181 -16.24 -8.26 -4.76
N PRO A 182 -17.51 -8.57 -5.09
CA PRO A 182 -17.94 -9.93 -5.44
C PRO A 182 -17.15 -10.56 -6.60
N ALA A 183 -16.56 -9.76 -7.49
CA ALA A 183 -15.70 -10.26 -8.56
C ALA A 183 -14.42 -10.91 -8.01
N LEU A 184 -13.85 -10.34 -6.93
CA LEU A 184 -12.68 -10.89 -6.27
C LEU A 184 -13.05 -11.93 -5.21
N TYR A 185 -14.13 -11.67 -4.47
CA TYR A 185 -14.61 -12.47 -3.35
C TYR A 185 -16.03 -12.97 -3.63
N GLY A 186 -16.14 -14.08 -4.34
CA GLY A 186 -17.42 -14.66 -4.72
C GLY A 186 -18.31 -14.94 -3.51
N GLN A 187 -19.56 -14.47 -3.57
CA GLN A 187 -20.59 -14.82 -2.59
C GLN A 187 -20.96 -16.29 -2.74
N LEU A 188 -21.34 -16.92 -1.63
CA LEU A 188 -21.81 -18.29 -1.65
C LEU A 188 -23.34 -18.31 -1.74
N GLU A 189 -23.88 -19.40 -2.26
CA GLU A 189 -25.32 -19.67 -2.19
C GLU A 189 -25.78 -19.69 -0.72
N PRO A 190 -27.00 -19.20 -0.39
CA PRO A 190 -27.47 -19.07 0.99
C PRO A 190 -27.39 -20.36 1.80
N GLU A 191 -27.70 -21.50 1.18
CA GLU A 191 -27.62 -22.82 1.82
C GLU A 191 -26.19 -23.17 2.26
N ARG A 192 -25.19 -22.82 1.43
CA ARG A 192 -23.78 -23.01 1.74
C ARG A 192 -23.31 -22.03 2.81
N GLU A 193 -23.73 -20.76 2.75
CA GLU A 193 -23.39 -19.79 3.79
C GLU A 193 -23.87 -20.25 5.18
N ILE A 194 -25.08 -20.81 5.26
CA ILE A 194 -25.64 -21.36 6.51
C ILE A 194 -24.76 -22.48 7.08
N ALA A 195 -24.22 -23.35 6.23
CA ALA A 195 -23.34 -24.43 6.66
C ALA A 195 -22.08 -23.93 7.39
N TYR A 196 -21.60 -22.73 7.04
CA TYR A 196 -20.40 -22.15 7.64
C TYR A 196 -20.66 -21.27 8.88
N ILE A 197 -21.93 -21.01 9.26
CA ILE A 197 -22.25 -20.13 10.41
C ILE A 197 -21.53 -20.58 11.69
N ARG A 198 -21.50 -21.90 11.94
CA ARG A 198 -20.82 -22.44 13.14
C ARG A 198 -19.32 -22.21 13.10
N LEU A 199 -18.70 -22.35 11.93
CA LEU A 199 -17.27 -22.10 11.74
C LEU A 199 -16.95 -20.62 11.98
N ILE A 200 -17.72 -19.72 11.38
CA ILE A 200 -17.57 -18.26 11.54
C ILE A 200 -17.62 -17.89 13.02
N GLN A 201 -18.64 -18.36 13.74
CA GLN A 201 -18.79 -18.10 15.17
C GLN A 201 -17.67 -18.70 16.04
N ALA A 202 -17.10 -19.84 15.63
CA ALA A 202 -15.97 -20.46 16.32
C ALA A 202 -14.68 -19.67 16.09
N VAL A 203 -14.43 -19.21 14.86
CA VAL A 203 -13.28 -18.34 14.53
C VAL A 203 -13.40 -17.01 15.28
N ASP A 204 -14.54 -16.35 15.23
CA ASP A 204 -14.74 -15.06 15.92
C ASP A 204 -14.52 -15.19 17.44
N ARG A 205 -14.96 -16.31 18.06
CA ARG A 205 -14.69 -16.60 19.48
C ARG A 205 -13.21 -16.84 19.75
N ALA A 206 -12.56 -17.69 18.95
CA ALA A 206 -11.14 -18.00 19.11
C ALA A 206 -10.25 -16.75 18.99
N LEU A 207 -10.58 -15.85 18.05
CA LEU A 207 -9.90 -14.57 17.88
C LEU A 207 -10.27 -13.55 18.96
N GLY A 208 -11.53 -13.51 19.39
CA GLY A 208 -11.99 -12.64 20.48
C GLY A 208 -11.27 -12.92 21.80
N ASP A 209 -11.00 -14.19 22.12
CA ASP A 209 -10.22 -14.59 23.28
C ASP A 209 -8.74 -14.13 23.22
N MET A 210 -8.23 -13.80 22.03
CA MET A 210 -6.91 -13.21 21.81
C MET A 210 -6.94 -11.67 21.78
N ASP A 211 -8.09 -11.06 22.08
CA ASP A 211 -8.36 -9.62 21.93
C ASP A 211 -8.18 -9.11 20.48
N VAL A 212 -8.40 -9.99 19.51
CA VAL A 212 -8.32 -9.66 18.08
C VAL A 212 -9.71 -9.24 17.58
N ARG A 213 -9.85 -7.98 17.18
CA ARG A 213 -11.10 -7.42 16.65
C ARG A 213 -11.20 -7.62 15.14
N VAL A 214 -11.76 -8.75 14.75
CA VAL A 214 -11.98 -9.13 13.35
C VAL A 214 -13.42 -9.59 13.17
N LYS A 215 -14.00 -9.28 12.02
CA LYS A 215 -15.27 -9.84 11.58
C LYS A 215 -15.03 -10.90 10.53
N THR A 216 -15.42 -12.14 10.80
CA THR A 216 -15.20 -13.24 9.88
C THR A 216 -16.35 -13.38 8.89
N HIS A 217 -16.01 -13.58 7.62
CA HIS A 217 -16.94 -13.88 6.54
C HIS A 217 -16.38 -15.04 5.72
N VAL A 218 -17.26 -15.81 5.07
CA VAL A 218 -16.84 -16.87 4.15
C VAL A 218 -17.15 -16.43 2.74
N ARG A 219 -16.16 -16.55 1.86
CA ARG A 219 -16.22 -16.19 0.44
C ARG A 219 -15.55 -17.27 -0.38
N GLN A 220 -15.86 -17.36 -1.66
CA GLN A 220 -15.19 -18.27 -2.57
C GLN A 220 -14.29 -17.46 -3.51
N PHE A 221 -12.97 -17.70 -3.45
CA PHE A 221 -12.00 -16.99 -4.28
C PHE A 221 -10.81 -17.86 -4.64
N GLN A 222 -10.02 -17.40 -5.62
CA GLN A 222 -8.80 -18.06 -6.09
C GLN A 222 -7.56 -17.23 -5.72
N PRO A 223 -6.40 -17.87 -5.48
CA PRO A 223 -6.16 -19.30 -5.58
C PRO A 223 -6.67 -20.08 -4.35
N ALA A 224 -7.06 -21.34 -4.55
CA ALA A 224 -7.48 -22.24 -3.47
C ALA A 224 -6.35 -22.58 -2.47
N THR A 225 -5.13 -22.12 -2.71
CA THR A 225 -3.99 -22.20 -1.77
C THR A 225 -4.05 -21.13 -0.69
N LEU A 226 -4.77 -20.02 -0.90
CA LEU A 226 -5.03 -19.03 0.15
C LEU A 226 -6.22 -19.48 0.97
N SER A 227 -5.99 -19.82 2.24
CA SER A 227 -7.04 -20.23 3.18
C SER A 227 -7.89 -19.07 3.65
N ALA A 228 -7.29 -17.89 3.79
CA ALA A 228 -7.98 -16.68 4.22
C ALA A 228 -7.27 -15.42 3.75
N VAL A 229 -8.01 -14.33 3.65
CA VAL A 229 -7.57 -12.99 3.24
C VAL A 229 -8.04 -11.97 4.28
N LEU A 230 -7.20 -10.99 4.56
CA LEU A 230 -7.49 -9.94 5.53
C LEU A 230 -7.55 -8.58 4.82
N ILE A 231 -8.68 -7.89 4.96
CA ILE A 231 -8.85 -6.52 4.45
C ILE A 231 -9.30 -5.59 5.60
N ALA A 232 -9.04 -4.30 5.45
CA ALA A 232 -9.63 -3.30 6.31
C ALA A 232 -11.12 -3.14 5.99
N GLY A 233 -11.96 -2.97 7.02
CA GLY A 233 -13.35 -2.57 6.83
C GLY A 233 -13.45 -1.22 6.11
N GLN A 234 -14.61 -0.93 5.50
CA GLN A 234 -14.84 0.35 4.82
C GLN A 234 -14.60 1.53 5.78
N ARG A 235 -13.61 2.38 5.44
CA ARG A 235 -13.31 3.62 6.16
C ARG A 235 -14.36 4.70 5.86
N VAL A 236 -14.63 5.52 6.88
CA VAL A 236 -15.20 6.87 6.70
C VAL A 236 -14.14 7.73 6.01
N THR A 237 -14.48 8.35 4.88
CA THR A 237 -13.63 9.20 4.02
C THR A 237 -12.81 10.27 4.74
N ALA A 238 -13.27 10.74 5.91
CA ALA A 238 -12.59 11.75 6.73
C ALA A 238 -11.19 11.34 7.23
N PHE A 239 -10.88 10.05 7.32
CA PHE A 239 -9.56 9.59 7.78
C PHE A 239 -8.48 9.63 6.69
N ASP A 240 -8.85 9.43 5.42
CA ASP A 240 -7.91 9.57 4.29
C ASP A 240 -7.46 11.04 4.16
N GLU A 241 -8.32 12.00 4.51
CA GLU A 241 -7.97 13.43 4.54
C GLU A 241 -7.00 13.76 5.68
N MET A 242 -7.13 13.10 6.83
CA MET A 242 -6.28 13.31 8.00
C MET A 242 -4.91 12.64 7.85
N GLU A 243 -4.84 11.47 7.23
CA GLU A 243 -3.58 10.79 6.86
C GLU A 243 -2.79 11.61 5.83
N ARG A 244 -3.47 12.16 4.81
CA ARG A 244 -2.87 13.14 3.88
C ARG A 244 -2.40 14.42 4.55
N ALA A 245 -3.04 14.83 5.65
CA ALA A 245 -2.62 15.99 6.42
C ALA A 245 -1.33 15.70 7.22
N LEU A 246 -1.14 14.45 7.65
CA LEU A 246 0.04 13.98 8.38
C LEU A 246 1.25 13.69 7.46
N GLU A 247 1.02 13.35 6.19
CA GLU A 247 2.09 13.18 5.19
C GLU A 247 2.77 14.49 4.77
N LYS A 248 2.26 15.65 5.20
CA LYS A 248 2.90 16.95 4.92
C LYS A 248 4.11 17.13 5.85
N PRO A 249 5.35 17.23 5.32
CA PRO A 249 6.57 17.33 6.13
C PRO A 249 6.68 18.57 7.02
N PHE A 250 5.77 19.54 6.87
CA PHE A 250 5.84 20.86 7.50
C PHE A 250 5.20 20.97 8.89
N LEU A 251 4.64 19.88 9.42
CA LEU A 251 4.04 19.92 10.76
C LEU A 251 4.96 19.24 11.79
N LEU A 252 5.93 20.07 12.19
CA LEU A 252 6.80 20.05 13.37
C LEU A 252 6.37 19.10 14.51
N ASP A 253 7.36 18.49 15.16
CA ASP A 253 7.46 17.71 16.43
C ASP A 253 6.22 17.51 17.34
N GLY A 254 5.22 18.40 17.34
CA GLY A 254 3.93 18.25 18.02
C GLY A 254 2.90 17.35 17.31
N LEU A 255 3.14 16.91 16.06
CA LEU A 255 2.28 15.92 15.39
C LEU A 255 2.72 14.46 15.57
N ALA A 256 3.88 14.18 16.16
CA ALA A 256 4.30 12.79 16.38
C ALA A 256 3.32 12.04 17.29
N GLU A 257 2.78 12.72 18.32
CA GLU A 257 1.72 12.19 19.17
C GLU A 257 0.40 12.01 18.41
N LEU A 258 -0.01 12.98 17.59
CA LEU A 258 -1.22 12.87 16.76
C LEU A 258 -1.10 11.80 15.66
N ALA A 259 0.09 11.61 15.08
CA ALA A 259 0.39 10.54 14.15
C ALA A 259 0.36 9.18 14.87
N GLY A 260 0.84 9.12 16.12
CA GLY A 260 0.69 7.98 17.02
C GLY A 260 -0.77 7.64 17.29
N GLU A 261 -1.58 8.63 17.67
CA GLU A 261 -3.02 8.46 17.91
C GLU A 261 -3.80 8.07 16.66
N VAL A 262 -3.48 8.65 15.50
CA VAL A 262 -4.08 8.27 14.23
C VAL A 262 -3.69 6.85 13.86
N ARG A 263 -2.44 6.43 14.11
CA ARG A 263 -1.95 5.06 13.90
C ARG A 263 -2.61 4.06 14.87
N ASP A 264 -2.84 4.45 16.12
CA ASP A 264 -3.56 3.64 17.10
C ASP A 264 -5.05 3.52 16.73
N ARG A 265 -5.69 4.60 16.29
CA ARG A 265 -7.09 4.57 15.81
C ARG A 265 -7.24 3.82 14.48
N LEU A 266 -6.21 3.83 13.64
CA LEU A 266 -6.07 2.96 12.47
C LEU A 266 -5.98 1.49 12.87
N GLY A 267 -5.20 1.17 13.90
CA GLY A 267 -5.12 -0.16 14.50
C GLY A 267 -6.43 -0.63 15.15
N GLN A 268 -7.32 0.31 15.52
CA GLN A 268 -8.64 0.02 16.09
C GLN A 268 -9.75 -0.20 15.04
N GLN A 269 -9.46 -0.09 13.75
CA GLN A 269 -10.49 -0.31 12.73
C GLN A 269 -10.89 -1.79 12.64
N PRO A 270 -12.19 -2.09 12.46
CA PRO A 270 -12.64 -3.46 12.33
C PRO A 270 -12.03 -4.06 11.05
N LEU A 271 -11.28 -5.14 11.22
CA LEU A 271 -10.75 -5.92 10.11
C LEU A 271 -11.81 -6.92 9.65
N THR A 272 -11.82 -7.22 8.36
CA THR A 272 -12.64 -8.30 7.81
C THR A 272 -11.73 -9.45 7.39
N LEU A 273 -11.98 -10.64 7.93
CA LEU A 273 -11.31 -11.88 7.56
C LEU A 273 -12.22 -12.68 6.63
N PHE A 274 -11.83 -12.82 5.37
CA PHE A 274 -12.50 -13.69 4.42
C PHE A 274 -11.86 -15.07 4.45
N LEU A 275 -12.60 -16.08 4.91
CA LEU A 275 -12.22 -17.48 4.77
C LEU A 275 -12.57 -17.98 3.37
N ASN A 276 -11.64 -18.70 2.74
CA ASN A 276 -11.81 -19.19 1.38
C ASN A 276 -12.54 -20.54 1.36
N ALA A 277 -13.80 -20.56 0.93
CA ALA A 277 -14.57 -21.78 0.74
C ALA A 277 -13.99 -22.70 -0.35
N ALA A 278 -13.09 -22.23 -1.21
CA ALA A 278 -12.36 -23.09 -2.15
C ALA A 278 -11.20 -23.85 -1.48
N HIS A 279 -10.74 -23.43 -0.30
CA HIS A 279 -9.60 -24.03 0.37
C HIS A 279 -10.00 -25.32 1.13
N PRO A 280 -9.29 -26.45 0.96
CA PRO A 280 -9.67 -27.73 1.57
C PRO A 280 -9.81 -27.70 3.10
N LEU A 281 -8.90 -27.02 3.81
CA LEU A 281 -8.98 -26.88 5.27
C LEU A 281 -10.26 -26.16 5.72
N VAL A 282 -10.67 -25.12 5.01
CA VAL A 282 -11.89 -24.36 5.35
C VAL A 282 -13.13 -25.23 5.13
N GLN A 283 -13.16 -26.00 4.04
CA GLN A 283 -14.23 -26.97 3.78
C GLN A 283 -14.32 -28.05 4.88
N GLN A 284 -13.18 -28.60 5.29
CA GLN A 284 -13.12 -29.62 6.35
C GLN A 284 -13.59 -29.05 7.69
N LEU A 285 -13.12 -27.87 8.07
CA LEU A 285 -13.54 -27.20 9.32
C LEU A 285 -15.02 -26.82 9.28
N GLY A 286 -15.54 -26.41 8.12
CA GLY A 286 -16.96 -26.09 7.93
C GLY A 286 -17.88 -27.31 8.03
N ALA A 287 -17.39 -28.51 7.72
CA ALA A 287 -18.15 -29.76 7.83
C ALA A 287 -18.22 -30.32 9.26
N LEU A 288 -17.45 -29.77 10.20
CA LEU A 288 -17.46 -30.22 11.60
C LEU A 288 -18.78 -29.87 12.28
N ALA A 289 -19.34 -30.83 13.03
CA ALA A 289 -20.53 -30.59 13.84
C ALA A 289 -20.27 -29.56 14.97
N GLU A 290 -19.07 -29.64 15.56
CA GLU A 290 -18.61 -28.82 16.69
C GLU A 290 -17.22 -28.21 16.39
N PRO A 291 -17.16 -27.16 15.55
CA PRO A 291 -15.88 -26.51 15.20
C PRO A 291 -15.26 -25.75 16.39
N ASP A 292 -16.06 -25.37 17.39
CA ASP A 292 -15.61 -24.63 18.58
C ASP A 292 -14.98 -25.53 19.67
N ALA A 293 -14.86 -26.84 19.43
CA ALA A 293 -14.20 -27.73 20.37
C ALA A 293 -12.75 -27.28 20.58
N THR A 294 -12.28 -27.30 21.84
CA THR A 294 -10.96 -26.78 22.25
C THR A 294 -9.80 -27.31 21.40
N ARG A 295 -9.87 -28.60 21.00
CA ARG A 295 -8.86 -29.26 20.14
C ARG A 295 -8.68 -28.61 18.76
N TYR A 296 -9.69 -27.90 18.25
CA TYR A 296 -9.63 -27.24 16.93
C TYR A 296 -9.23 -25.78 17.03
N ARG A 297 -9.17 -25.20 18.23
CA ARG A 297 -8.83 -23.79 18.46
C ARG A 297 -7.52 -23.38 17.77
N PRO A 298 -6.41 -24.15 17.83
CA PRO A 298 -5.18 -23.78 17.13
C PRO A 298 -5.32 -23.79 15.60
N LEU A 299 -6.22 -24.60 15.05
CA LEU A 299 -6.52 -24.58 13.60
C LEU A 299 -7.31 -23.33 13.22
N LEU A 300 -8.26 -22.91 14.07
CA LEU A 300 -9.05 -21.70 13.87
C LEU A 300 -8.17 -20.44 13.92
N THR A 301 -7.28 -20.32 14.91
CA THR A 301 -6.29 -19.23 14.99
C THR A 301 -5.28 -19.33 13.84
N GLY A 302 -4.91 -20.56 13.45
CA GLY A 302 -4.10 -20.86 12.27
C GLY A 302 -4.60 -20.22 10.97
N LEU A 303 -5.92 -20.19 10.73
CA LEU A 303 -6.50 -19.52 9.55
C LEU A 303 -6.19 -18.01 9.53
N TYR A 304 -6.27 -17.37 10.70
CA TYR A 304 -5.95 -15.95 10.85
C TYR A 304 -4.45 -15.68 10.71
N TYR A 305 -3.59 -16.51 11.31
CA TYR A 305 -2.14 -16.40 11.09
C TYR A 305 -1.75 -16.56 9.62
N GLY A 306 -2.39 -17.50 8.91
CA GLY A 306 -2.21 -17.66 7.47
C GLY A 306 -2.53 -16.38 6.70
N ALA A 307 -3.62 -15.68 7.06
CA ALA A 307 -3.94 -14.38 6.46
C ALA A 307 -2.89 -13.31 6.82
N LEU A 308 -2.42 -13.24 8.07
CA LEU A 308 -1.41 -12.27 8.51
C LEU A 308 -0.04 -12.47 7.84
N LEU A 309 0.36 -13.71 7.59
CA LEU A 309 1.60 -14.01 6.87
C LEU A 309 1.57 -13.49 5.42
N ASN A 310 0.36 -13.40 4.83
CA ASN A 310 0.15 -12.81 3.51
C ASN A 310 -0.06 -11.29 3.57
N ALA A 311 -0.65 -10.77 4.65
CA ALA A 311 -0.85 -9.35 4.94
C ALA A 311 0.21 -8.83 5.94
N GLN A 312 1.48 -8.88 5.53
CA GLN A 312 2.62 -8.76 6.44
C GLN A 312 2.70 -7.43 7.20
N HIS A 313 2.13 -6.34 6.68
CA HIS A 313 2.11 -5.06 7.40
C HIS A 313 1.35 -5.14 8.73
N ARG A 314 0.49 -6.16 8.92
CA ARG A 314 -0.28 -6.40 10.15
C ARG A 314 0.37 -7.42 11.08
N LEU A 315 1.47 -8.05 10.68
CA LEU A 315 2.16 -9.05 11.51
C LEU A 315 3.01 -8.35 12.59
N THR A 316 2.46 -8.24 13.79
CA THR A 316 3.19 -7.68 14.94
C THR A 316 4.11 -8.72 15.59
N PRO A 317 5.18 -8.30 16.31
CA PRO A 317 6.02 -9.24 17.06
C PRO A 317 5.26 -10.04 18.12
N ALA A 318 4.21 -9.47 18.72
CA ALA A 318 3.35 -10.17 19.65
C ALA A 318 2.56 -11.28 18.95
N MET A 319 1.96 -10.96 17.80
CA MET A 319 1.20 -11.93 17.01
C MET A 319 2.09 -13.04 16.45
N ALA A 320 3.32 -12.70 16.03
CA ALA A 320 4.31 -13.68 15.64
C ALA A 320 4.63 -14.65 16.80
N ARG A 321 4.81 -14.18 18.03
CA ARG A 321 5.02 -15.06 19.19
C ARG A 321 3.84 -16.00 19.44
N HIS A 322 2.61 -15.50 19.33
CA HIS A 322 1.40 -16.34 19.44
C HIS A 322 1.36 -17.42 18.37
N PHE A 323 1.62 -17.06 17.10
CA PHE A 323 1.74 -18.02 16.01
C PHE A 323 2.76 -19.12 16.30
N HIS A 324 3.97 -18.76 16.74
CA HIS A 324 5.02 -19.75 17.04
C HIS A 324 4.62 -20.66 18.21
N ALA A 325 4.01 -20.13 19.27
CA ALA A 325 3.56 -20.92 20.40
C ALA A 325 2.46 -21.92 20.01
N ASP A 326 1.44 -21.47 19.27
CA ASP A 326 0.34 -22.31 18.79
C ASP A 326 0.85 -23.40 17.83
N LEU A 327 1.77 -23.05 16.93
CA LEU A 327 2.39 -24.01 16.02
C LEU A 327 3.20 -25.07 16.79
N GLN A 328 3.98 -24.66 17.80
CA GLN A 328 4.74 -25.60 18.62
C GLN A 328 3.83 -26.56 19.40
N ALA A 329 2.73 -26.05 19.95
CA ALA A 329 1.73 -26.87 20.64
C ALA A 329 1.12 -27.92 19.68
N LEU A 330 0.71 -27.51 18.48
CA LEU A 330 0.19 -28.41 17.45
C LEU A 330 1.19 -29.51 17.05
N LEU A 331 2.46 -29.15 16.86
CA LEU A 331 3.51 -30.09 16.51
C LEU A 331 3.78 -31.10 17.65
N ALA A 332 3.77 -30.63 18.90
CA ALA A 332 3.94 -31.49 20.06
C ALA A 332 2.76 -32.47 20.24
N GLU A 333 1.53 -32.01 20.04
CA GLU A 333 0.34 -32.86 20.07
C GLU A 333 0.38 -33.94 18.98
N PHE A 334 0.81 -33.59 17.77
CA PHE A 334 0.95 -34.56 16.68
C PHE A 334 1.97 -35.66 17.02
N LEU A 335 3.10 -35.30 17.62
CA LEU A 335 4.11 -36.28 18.06
C LEU A 335 3.61 -37.17 19.20
N ALA A 336 2.72 -36.66 20.07
CA ALA A 336 2.13 -37.44 21.15
C ALA A 336 1.05 -38.44 20.69
N LEU A 337 0.55 -38.31 19.46
CA LEU A 337 -0.42 -39.22 18.84
C LEU A 337 0.25 -40.40 18.10
N GLN A 338 1.58 -40.43 18.00
CA GLN A 338 2.36 -41.51 17.39
C GLN A 338 2.73 -42.59 18.40
#